data_AF-A0A843GHX0-F1
#
_entry.id   AF-A0A843GHX0-F1
#
_cell.length_a   1.000
_cell.length_b   1.000
_cell.length_c   1.000
_cell.angle_alpha   90.00
_cell.angle_beta   90.00
_cell.angle_gamma   90.00
#
_symmetry.space_group_name_H-M   'P 1'
#
loop_
_entity.id
_entity.type
_entity.pdbx_description
1 polymer ?
#
loop_
_entity_poly.entity_id
_entity_poly.type
_entity_poly.pdbx_seq_one_letter_code
_entity_poly.pdbx_strand_id
1 'polypeptide(L)'
;MDDSKPKRNKGIVQIEKRITELVEMDIMNEEIYVLLKKLAHIYINQNKFVYGYSGVEDVCHDVASDVWLAVINGRVIKSWMYYIGKMIKMSYVANQRRIEHEVIDTEYDPSYKYNIKVMCTGSSMSCIKDFDNMERNLVLDNVAGMILKTMSKTKFKPGTKEYLDLYTNVCINLVRELDNEDYIYFRIDNHIKPYVQIVIEQFKKDFRNSGFTESIADNVDDDLEMLITSDEALMKELKKG
;
A
#
# COMPACT_ATOMS: atom_id res chain seq x y z
N MET A 1 -29.42 -27.65 36.55
CA MET A 1 -29.89 -26.31 36.16
C MET A 1 -28.65 -25.47 35.99
N ASP A 2 -28.28 -25.23 34.74
CA ASP A 2 -27.02 -24.62 34.33
C ASP A 2 -27.18 -23.10 34.31
N ASP A 3 -26.61 -22.43 35.30
CA ASP A 3 -26.70 -20.99 35.56
C ASP A 3 -25.46 -20.24 35.02
N SER A 4 -24.99 -20.65 33.84
CA SER A 4 -23.83 -20.07 33.16
C SER A 4 -24.18 -18.87 32.26
N LYS A 5 -25.16 -18.05 32.64
CA LYS A 5 -25.33 -16.74 31.98
C LYS A 5 -24.25 -15.78 32.49
N PRO A 6 -23.45 -15.16 31.60
CA PRO A 6 -22.43 -14.20 32.02
C PRO A 6 -23.10 -13.06 32.80
N LYS A 7 -22.71 -12.86 34.06
CA LYS A 7 -23.20 -11.78 34.92
C LYS A 7 -22.83 -10.44 34.25
N ARG A 8 -23.78 -9.82 33.56
CA ARG A 8 -23.64 -8.46 33.04
C ARG A 8 -23.32 -7.53 34.21
N ASN A 9 -22.33 -6.66 34.02
CA ASN A 9 -21.93 -5.70 35.04
C ASN A 9 -23.13 -4.78 35.36
N LYS A 10 -23.57 -4.73 36.63
CA LYS A 10 -24.80 -4.03 37.06
C LYS A 10 -24.84 -2.56 36.62
N GLY A 11 -23.67 -1.91 36.54
CA GLY A 11 -23.57 -0.52 36.08
C GLY A 11 -23.91 -0.31 34.60
N ILE A 12 -23.66 -1.30 33.73
CA ILE A 12 -24.01 -1.19 32.29
C ILE A 12 -25.52 -1.21 32.12
N VAL A 13 -26.19 -2.16 32.77
CA VAL A 13 -27.65 -2.33 32.68
C VAL A 13 -28.38 -1.06 33.16
N GLN A 14 -27.86 -0.40 34.19
CA GLN A 14 -28.40 0.88 34.68
C GLN A 14 -28.24 2.00 33.65
N ILE A 15 -27.08 2.09 32.99
CA ILE A 15 -26.85 3.08 31.93
C ILE A 15 -27.80 2.83 30.73
N GLU A 16 -27.91 1.57 30.27
CA GLU A 16 -28.82 1.21 29.16
C GLU A 16 -30.28 1.56 29.49
N LYS A 17 -30.70 1.31 30.73
CA LYS A 17 -32.05 1.65 31.20
C LYS A 17 -32.26 3.17 31.21
N ARG A 18 -31.31 3.92 31.77
CA ARG A 18 -31.38 5.39 31.83
C ARG A 18 -31.46 6.02 30.44
N ILE A 19 -30.66 5.54 29.49
CA ILE A 19 -30.73 6.01 28.10
C ILE A 19 -32.12 5.75 27.52
N THR A 20 -32.67 4.55 27.72
CA THR A 20 -34.00 4.19 27.20
C THR A 20 -35.09 5.09 27.77
N GLU A 21 -35.08 5.30 29.09
CA GLU A 21 -36.01 6.21 29.78
C GLU A 21 -35.90 7.64 29.23
N LEU A 22 -34.68 8.15 29.04
CA LEU A 22 -34.46 9.48 28.49
C LEU A 22 -34.93 9.61 27.05
N VAL A 23 -34.67 8.62 26.19
CA VAL A 23 -35.10 8.63 24.78
C VAL A 23 -36.63 8.61 24.66
N GLU A 24 -37.32 7.93 25.56
CA GLU A 24 -38.80 7.90 25.61
C GLU A 24 -39.39 9.21 26.14
N MET A 25 -38.68 9.92 27.03
CA MET A 25 -39.12 11.17 27.62
C MET A 25 -38.81 12.39 26.75
N ASP A 26 -37.53 12.55 26.38
CA ASP A 26 -36.99 13.66 25.59
C ASP A 26 -35.72 13.21 24.86
N ILE A 27 -35.86 12.97 23.56
CA ILE A 27 -34.80 12.49 22.69
C ILE A 27 -33.64 13.49 22.50
N MET A 28 -33.88 14.78 22.80
CA MET A 28 -32.89 15.85 22.70
C MET A 28 -32.10 16.06 24.00
N ASN A 29 -32.37 15.25 25.04
CA ASN A 29 -31.67 15.37 26.32
C ASN A 29 -30.16 15.08 26.17
N GLU A 30 -29.32 16.06 26.49
CA GLU A 30 -27.85 15.99 26.37
C GLU A 30 -27.22 14.86 27.23
N GLU A 31 -27.90 14.43 28.29
CA GLU A 31 -27.48 13.29 29.13
C GLU A 31 -27.37 12.00 28.30
N ILE A 32 -28.20 11.84 27.27
CA ILE A 32 -28.16 10.68 26.35
C ILE A 32 -26.76 10.57 25.72
N TYR A 33 -26.23 11.66 25.20
CA TYR A 33 -24.92 11.69 24.55
C TYR A 33 -23.79 11.28 25.51
N VAL A 34 -23.81 11.83 26.72
CA VAL A 34 -22.81 11.52 27.76
C VAL A 34 -22.84 10.04 28.14
N LEU A 35 -24.04 9.48 28.28
CA LEU A 35 -24.23 8.06 28.60
C LEU A 35 -23.81 7.14 27.45
N LEU A 36 -24.08 7.52 26.19
CA LEU A 36 -23.62 6.80 25.00
C LEU A 36 -22.10 6.77 24.91
N LYS A 37 -21.44 7.92 25.12
CA LYS A 37 -19.97 8.02 25.17
C LYS A 37 -19.39 7.13 26.27
N LYS A 38 -20.01 7.12 27.45
CA LYS A 38 -19.61 6.24 28.57
C LYS A 38 -19.75 4.76 28.23
N LEU A 39 -20.82 4.35 27.54
CA LEU A 39 -21.00 2.97 27.07
C LEU A 39 -19.94 2.60 26.02
N ALA A 40 -19.61 3.49 25.09
CA ALA A 40 -18.56 3.27 24.10
C ALA A 40 -17.20 3.05 24.77
N HIS A 41 -16.85 3.87 25.74
CA HIS A 41 -15.61 3.73 26.51
C HIS A 41 -15.57 2.40 27.28
N ILE A 42 -16.67 2.00 27.94
CA ILE A 42 -16.77 0.70 28.62
C ILE A 42 -16.55 -0.44 27.61
N TYR A 43 -17.19 -0.38 26.44
CA TYR A 43 -17.05 -1.40 25.41
C TYR A 43 -15.61 -1.55 24.91
N ILE A 44 -14.94 -0.42 24.62
CA ILE A 44 -13.55 -0.38 24.16
C ILE A 44 -12.64 -1.01 25.22
N ASN A 45 -12.76 -0.60 26.49
CA ASN A 45 -11.94 -1.11 27.57
C ASN A 45 -12.15 -2.61 27.84
N GLN A 46 -13.39 -3.10 27.72
CA GLN A 46 -13.70 -4.52 27.91
C GLN A 46 -13.14 -5.42 26.82
N ASN A 47 -13.12 -4.92 25.58
CA ASN A 47 -12.74 -5.71 24.42
C ASN A 47 -11.33 -5.39 23.89
N LYS A 48 -10.61 -4.47 24.53
CA LYS A 48 -9.26 -4.00 24.15
C LYS A 48 -9.17 -3.55 22.68
N PHE A 49 -10.24 -2.93 22.16
CA PHE A 49 -10.25 -2.40 20.79
C PHE A 49 -9.54 -1.04 20.75
N VAL A 50 -8.21 -1.01 20.63
CA VAL A 50 -7.48 0.24 20.34
C VAL A 50 -6.29 -0.04 19.42
N TYR A 51 -6.50 0.04 18.11
CA TYR A 51 -5.43 0.11 17.11
C TYR A 51 -5.80 1.13 16.03
N GLY A 52 -4.91 2.09 15.75
CA GLY A 52 -4.99 2.99 14.60
C GLY A 52 -5.84 4.26 14.73
N TYR A 53 -6.34 4.62 15.91
CA TYR A 53 -6.96 5.94 16.17
C TYR A 53 -6.02 6.83 16.99
N SER A 54 -6.08 8.14 16.77
CA SER A 54 -5.34 9.17 17.52
C SER A 54 -5.64 9.16 19.03
N GLY A 55 -6.83 8.69 19.42
CA GLY A 55 -7.22 8.52 20.82
C GLY A 55 -8.54 7.75 21.00
N VAL A 56 -8.66 7.03 22.12
CA VAL A 56 -9.91 6.33 22.53
C VAL A 56 -11.09 7.28 22.66
N GLU A 57 -10.81 8.52 23.06
CA GLU A 57 -11.82 9.54 23.30
C GLU A 57 -12.53 9.97 22.01
N ASP A 58 -11.77 10.11 20.91
CA ASP A 58 -12.29 10.49 19.59
C ASP A 58 -13.29 9.43 19.08
N VAL A 59 -12.93 8.15 19.21
CA VAL A 59 -13.82 7.02 18.84
C VAL A 59 -15.10 7.03 19.67
N CYS A 60 -14.99 7.35 20.97
CA CYS A 60 -16.17 7.43 21.83
C CYS A 60 -17.09 8.58 21.42
N HIS A 61 -16.54 9.72 20.98
CA HIS A 61 -17.30 10.85 20.48
C HIS A 61 -18.01 10.55 19.15
N ASP A 62 -17.30 9.96 18.19
CA ASP A 62 -17.86 9.62 16.88
C ASP A 62 -19.02 8.64 17.03
N VAL A 63 -18.81 7.55 17.79
CA VAL A 63 -19.83 6.53 18.00
C VAL A 63 -21.01 7.09 18.79
N ALA A 64 -20.79 7.90 19.82
CA ALA A 64 -21.88 8.53 20.56
C ALA A 64 -22.72 9.44 19.64
N SER A 65 -22.07 10.21 18.77
CA SER A 65 -22.73 11.12 17.83
C SER A 65 -23.56 10.35 16.81
N ASP A 66 -23.01 9.31 16.20
CA ASP A 66 -23.71 8.48 15.22
C ASP A 66 -24.92 7.76 15.82
N VAL A 67 -24.76 7.23 17.04
CA VAL A 67 -25.85 6.55 17.74
C VAL A 67 -26.93 7.55 18.13
N TRP A 68 -26.56 8.74 18.62
CA TRP A 68 -27.53 9.77 18.98
C TRP A 68 -28.31 10.28 17.76
N LEU A 69 -27.62 10.56 16.66
CA LEU A 69 -28.24 10.95 15.38
C LEU A 69 -29.18 9.87 14.86
N ALA A 70 -28.79 8.59 14.95
CA ALA A 70 -29.66 7.49 14.55
C ALA A 70 -30.96 7.46 15.37
N VAL A 71 -30.86 7.71 16.68
CA VAL A 71 -32.01 7.77 17.59
C VAL A 71 -32.90 8.97 17.26
N ILE A 72 -32.33 10.16 17.09
CA ILE A 72 -33.06 11.38 16.67
C ILE A 72 -33.82 11.14 15.35
N ASN A 73 -33.22 10.39 14.42
CA ASN A 73 -33.84 10.01 13.14
C ASN A 73 -34.89 8.88 13.25
N GLY A 74 -35.35 8.54 14.46
CA GLY A 74 -36.43 7.58 14.70
C GLY A 74 -35.99 6.12 14.78
N ARG A 75 -34.69 5.83 14.89
CA ARG A 75 -34.22 4.44 15.03
C ARG A 75 -34.46 3.90 16.43
N VAL A 76 -35.22 2.80 16.53
CA VAL A 76 -35.45 2.09 17.80
C VAL A 76 -34.29 1.14 18.11
N ILE A 77 -33.62 1.36 19.24
CA ILE A 77 -32.48 0.54 19.68
C ILE A 77 -32.89 -0.34 20.86
N LYS A 78 -32.85 -1.67 20.67
CA LYS A 78 -33.25 -2.66 21.70
C LYS A 78 -32.11 -3.07 22.65
N SER A 79 -30.86 -2.86 22.24
CA SER A 79 -29.68 -3.27 23.00
C SER A 79 -28.55 -2.28 22.70
N TRP A 80 -28.37 -1.32 23.60
CA TRP A 80 -27.45 -0.20 23.43
C TRP A 80 -26.00 -0.65 23.32
N MET A 81 -25.54 -1.52 24.24
CA MET A 81 -24.17 -2.02 24.23
C MET A 81 -23.86 -2.84 22.97
N TYR A 82 -24.82 -3.64 22.49
CA TYR A 82 -24.65 -4.37 21.23
C TYR A 82 -24.55 -3.43 20.04
N TYR A 83 -25.41 -2.42 19.99
CA TYR A 83 -25.44 -1.44 18.90
C TYR A 83 -24.17 -0.60 18.87
N ILE A 84 -23.71 -0.11 20.03
CA ILE A 84 -22.43 0.59 20.19
C ILE A 84 -21.27 -0.30 19.75
N GLY A 85 -21.24 -1.57 20.18
CA GLY A 85 -20.21 -2.51 19.75
C GLY A 85 -20.21 -2.75 18.25
N LYS A 86 -21.38 -2.78 17.61
CA LYS A 86 -21.50 -2.86 16.14
C LYS A 86 -20.96 -1.59 15.48
N MET A 87 -21.29 -0.40 15.98
CA MET A 87 -20.81 0.87 15.43
C MET A 87 -19.28 0.97 15.53
N ILE A 88 -18.71 0.67 16.70
CA ILE A 88 -17.24 0.65 16.90
C ILE A 88 -16.57 -0.31 15.91
N LYS A 89 -17.12 -1.51 15.71
CA LYS A 89 -16.59 -2.48 14.74
C LYS A 89 -16.71 -1.98 13.30
N MET A 90 -17.79 -1.32 12.94
CA MET A 90 -17.97 -0.75 11.60
C MET A 90 -17.01 0.40 11.34
N SER A 91 -16.83 1.30 12.31
CA SER A 91 -15.83 2.37 12.24
C SER A 91 -14.42 1.81 12.12
N TYR A 92 -14.11 0.75 12.88
CA TYR A 92 -12.85 0.01 12.75
C TYR A 92 -12.67 -0.60 11.36
N VAL A 93 -13.66 -1.32 10.82
CA VAL A 93 -13.58 -1.89 9.46
C VAL A 93 -13.42 -0.79 8.41
N ALA A 94 -14.08 0.35 8.58
CA ALA A 94 -13.93 1.49 7.66
C ALA A 94 -12.53 2.11 7.73
N ASN A 95 -11.95 2.25 8.94
CA ASN A 95 -10.58 2.74 9.10
C ASN A 95 -9.54 1.72 8.66
N GLN A 96 -9.72 0.43 8.95
CA GLN A 96 -8.86 -0.62 8.40
C GLN A 96 -8.91 -0.64 6.89
N ARG A 97 -10.09 -0.53 6.26
CA ARG A 97 -10.20 -0.39 4.80
C ARG A 97 -9.52 0.88 4.29
N ARG A 98 -9.58 1.98 5.03
CA ARG A 98 -8.84 3.21 4.68
C ARG A 98 -7.33 3.00 4.74
N ILE A 99 -6.82 2.29 5.75
CA ILE A 99 -5.41 1.92 5.90
C ILE A 99 -5.00 0.88 4.83
N GLU A 100 -5.85 -0.10 4.52
CA GLU A 100 -5.67 -1.10 3.46
C GLU A 100 -5.70 -0.47 2.04
N HIS A 101 -6.28 0.72 1.90
CA HIS A 101 -6.26 1.53 0.68
C HIS A 101 -5.33 2.74 0.77
N GLU A 102 -4.62 2.89 1.88
CA GLU A 102 -3.58 3.89 2.02
C GLU A 102 -2.44 3.42 1.12
N VAL A 103 -2.07 4.24 0.15
CA VAL A 103 -0.84 4.01 -0.60
C VAL A 103 0.28 4.20 0.41
N ILE A 104 0.75 3.09 0.97
CA ILE A 104 1.88 3.10 1.88
C ILE A 104 3.10 3.40 1.02
N ASP A 105 3.52 4.65 1.08
CA ASP A 105 4.75 5.08 0.45
C ASP A 105 5.93 4.48 1.22
N THR A 106 6.53 3.44 0.65
CA THR A 106 7.72 2.79 1.18
C THR A 106 8.97 3.19 0.41
N GLU A 107 8.93 4.29 -0.36
CA GLU A 107 10.03 4.73 -1.23
C GLU A 107 11.34 4.91 -0.44
N TYR A 108 11.26 5.33 0.83
CA TYR A 108 12.43 5.60 1.69
C TYR A 108 12.65 4.60 2.84
N ASP A 109 11.94 3.46 2.87
CA ASP A 109 12.12 2.45 3.93
C ASP A 109 12.09 1.01 3.38
N PRO A 110 13.24 0.52 2.88
CA PRO A 110 13.37 -0.83 2.35
C PRO A 110 13.07 -1.93 3.38
N SER A 111 13.37 -1.67 4.66
CA SER A 111 13.10 -2.61 5.76
C SER A 111 11.60 -2.74 5.99
N TYR A 112 10.87 -1.63 5.96
CA TYR A 112 9.42 -1.61 6.07
C TYR A 112 8.75 -2.25 4.86
N LYS A 113 9.24 -1.96 3.64
CA LYS A 113 8.80 -2.63 2.40
C LYS A 113 8.93 -4.15 2.49
N TYR A 114 10.08 -4.64 2.96
CA TYR A 114 10.30 -6.08 3.17
C TYR A 114 9.35 -6.66 4.24
N ASN A 115 9.18 -5.98 5.37
CA ASN A 115 8.28 -6.42 6.43
C ASN A 115 6.81 -6.49 5.96
N ILE A 116 6.38 -5.57 5.11
CA ILE A 116 5.06 -5.62 4.46
C ILE A 116 4.97 -6.85 3.55
N LYS A 117 5.97 -7.09 2.69
CA LYS A 117 6.03 -8.29 1.83
C LYS A 117 5.95 -9.58 2.66
N VAL A 118 6.68 -9.67 3.78
CA VAL A 118 6.66 -10.81 4.70
C VAL A 118 5.28 -10.99 5.35
N MET A 119 4.63 -9.89 5.78
CA MET A 119 3.28 -9.92 6.34
C MET A 119 2.24 -10.42 5.32
N CYS A 120 2.34 -9.99 4.06
CA CYS A 120 1.41 -10.40 3.00
C CYS A 120 1.63 -11.85 2.53
N THR A 121 2.86 -12.36 2.64
CA THR A 121 3.24 -13.69 2.11
C THR A 121 3.40 -14.76 3.20
N GLY A 122 3.22 -14.40 4.48
CA GLY A 122 3.35 -15.33 5.60
C GLY A 122 4.77 -15.89 5.75
N SER A 123 5.80 -15.08 5.46
CA SER A 123 7.22 -15.46 5.48
C SER A 123 7.65 -16.51 4.44
N SER A 124 6.81 -16.80 3.44
CA SER A 124 7.16 -17.71 2.35
C SER A 124 8.14 -17.06 1.37
N MET A 125 9.40 -17.51 1.38
CA MET A 125 10.44 -16.93 0.52
C MET A 125 10.16 -17.11 -0.99
N SER A 126 9.42 -18.16 -1.38
CA SER A 126 9.00 -18.32 -2.79
C SER A 126 7.96 -17.26 -3.18
N CYS A 127 6.98 -16.98 -2.31
CA CYS A 127 5.95 -15.98 -2.55
C CYS A 127 6.51 -14.56 -2.53
N ILE A 128 7.52 -14.28 -1.69
CA ILE A 128 8.25 -13.01 -1.69
C ILE A 128 8.95 -12.81 -3.04
N LYS A 129 9.64 -13.84 -3.55
CA LYS A 129 10.26 -13.81 -4.88
C LYS A 129 9.24 -13.62 -6.00
N ASP A 130 8.06 -14.24 -5.90
CA ASP A 130 6.99 -14.05 -6.88
C ASP A 130 6.45 -12.60 -6.87
N PHE A 131 6.44 -11.95 -5.71
CA PHE A 131 6.09 -10.54 -5.56
C PHE A 131 7.15 -9.62 -6.20
N ASP A 132 8.43 -9.87 -5.95
CA ASP A 132 9.55 -9.15 -6.58
C ASP A 132 9.59 -9.36 -8.09
N ASN A 133 9.25 -10.56 -8.56
CA ASN A 133 9.13 -10.86 -9.98
C ASN A 133 7.93 -10.14 -10.62
N MET A 134 6.81 -9.99 -9.91
CA MET A 134 5.68 -9.19 -10.38
C MET A 134 6.05 -7.71 -10.49
N GLU A 135 6.75 -7.17 -9.51
CA GLU A 135 7.28 -5.79 -9.52
C GLU A 135 8.25 -5.60 -10.71
N ARG A 136 9.18 -6.54 -10.90
CA ARG A 136 10.07 -6.56 -12.08
C ARG A 136 9.33 -6.72 -13.41
N ASN A 137 8.28 -7.54 -13.48
CA ASN A 137 7.51 -7.74 -14.72
C ASN A 137 6.73 -6.48 -15.10
N LEU A 138 6.11 -5.81 -14.12
CA LEU A 138 5.46 -4.51 -14.32
C LEU A 138 6.46 -3.45 -14.82
N VAL A 139 7.70 -3.54 -14.38
CA VAL A 139 8.82 -2.69 -14.81
C VAL A 139 9.32 -3.04 -16.22
N LEU A 140 9.41 -4.34 -16.56
CA LEU A 140 9.81 -4.80 -17.90
C LEU A 140 8.75 -4.48 -18.97
N ASP A 141 7.47 -4.52 -18.62
CA ASP A 141 6.37 -4.04 -19.48
C ASP A 141 6.52 -2.56 -19.84
N ASN A 142 7.09 -1.76 -18.92
CA ASN A 142 7.39 -0.35 -19.16
C ASN A 142 8.53 -0.19 -20.19
N VAL A 143 9.58 -1.02 -20.13
CA VAL A 143 10.69 -0.99 -21.11
C VAL A 143 10.19 -1.30 -22.53
N ALA A 144 9.42 -2.37 -22.69
CA ALA A 144 8.83 -2.73 -23.99
C ALA A 144 7.89 -1.62 -24.49
N GLY A 145 7.04 -1.07 -23.61
CA GLY A 145 6.17 0.06 -23.92
C GLY A 145 6.93 1.32 -24.34
N MET A 146 8.07 1.62 -23.70
CA MET A 146 8.91 2.77 -24.03
C MET A 146 9.62 2.62 -25.37
N ILE A 147 10.10 1.43 -25.71
CA ILE A 147 10.65 1.15 -27.04
C ILE A 147 9.55 1.38 -28.09
N LEU A 148 8.35 0.83 -27.89
CA LEU A 148 7.23 1.00 -28.82
C LEU A 148 6.80 2.47 -28.96
N LYS A 149 6.74 3.22 -27.86
CA LYS A 149 6.44 4.67 -27.84
C LYS A 149 7.51 5.50 -28.55
N THR A 150 8.78 5.11 -28.44
CA THR A 150 9.87 5.79 -29.14
C THR A 150 9.80 5.50 -30.64
N MET A 151 9.55 4.23 -30.99
CA MET A 151 9.38 3.78 -32.38
C MET A 151 8.16 4.42 -33.06
N SER A 152 7.07 4.70 -32.34
CA SER A 152 5.89 5.37 -32.90
C SER A 152 6.12 6.83 -33.29
N LYS A 153 7.24 7.44 -32.84
CA LYS A 153 7.67 8.78 -33.27
C LYS A 153 8.40 8.76 -34.61
N THR A 154 8.73 7.57 -35.14
CA THR A 154 9.37 7.43 -36.46
C THR A 154 8.36 7.53 -37.59
N LYS A 155 8.85 7.70 -38.83
CA LYS A 155 8.00 7.70 -40.03
C LYS A 155 7.51 6.30 -40.44
N PHE A 156 8.03 5.24 -39.83
CA PHE A 156 7.75 3.86 -40.22
C PHE A 156 6.46 3.36 -39.55
N LYS A 157 5.55 2.79 -40.34
CA LYS A 157 4.25 2.34 -39.84
C LYS A 157 4.40 1.00 -39.11
N PRO A 158 3.72 0.79 -37.96
CA PRO A 158 3.71 -0.49 -37.27
C PRO A 158 3.34 -1.66 -38.20
N GLY A 159 4.09 -2.76 -38.10
CA GLY A 159 3.86 -3.97 -38.90
C GLY A 159 4.43 -3.95 -40.32
N THR A 160 5.02 -2.84 -40.78
CA THR A 160 5.80 -2.81 -42.02
C THR A 160 7.14 -3.51 -41.85
N LYS A 161 7.73 -4.00 -42.95
CA LYS A 161 9.04 -4.67 -42.92
C LYS A 161 10.11 -3.75 -42.33
N GLU A 162 10.11 -2.49 -42.74
CA GLU A 162 11.05 -1.48 -42.28
C GLU A 162 10.92 -1.20 -40.77
N TYR A 163 9.69 -1.19 -40.27
CA TYR A 163 9.42 -1.04 -38.83
C TYR A 163 9.94 -2.24 -38.04
N LEU A 164 9.70 -3.46 -38.52
CA LEU A 164 10.16 -4.69 -37.88
C LEU A 164 11.68 -4.81 -37.90
N ASP A 165 12.32 -4.52 -39.03
CA ASP A 165 13.77 -4.52 -39.17
C ASP A 165 14.41 -3.50 -38.21
N LEU A 166 13.86 -2.29 -38.13
CA LEU A 166 14.31 -1.26 -37.18
C LEU A 166 14.11 -1.71 -35.73
N TYR A 167 12.91 -2.21 -35.38
CA TYR A 167 12.56 -2.67 -34.03
C TYR A 167 13.50 -3.77 -33.54
N THR A 168 13.71 -4.80 -34.36
CA THR A 168 14.62 -5.92 -34.03
C THR A 168 16.04 -5.44 -33.80
N ASN A 169 16.55 -4.53 -34.63
CA ASN A 169 17.89 -3.98 -34.46
C ASN A 169 18.02 -3.14 -33.20
N VAL A 170 17.03 -2.30 -32.88
CA VAL A 170 16.99 -1.53 -31.62
C VAL A 170 17.02 -2.47 -30.42
N CYS A 171 16.18 -3.51 -30.40
CA CYS A 171 16.16 -4.49 -29.31
C CYS A 171 17.50 -5.23 -29.16
N ILE A 172 18.12 -5.67 -30.26
CA ILE A 172 19.42 -6.35 -30.22
C ILE A 172 20.51 -5.45 -29.61
N ASN A 173 20.54 -4.17 -30.00
CA ASN A 173 21.52 -3.22 -29.48
C ASN A 173 21.28 -2.86 -28.00
N LEU A 174 20.02 -2.76 -27.57
CA LEU A 174 19.69 -2.49 -26.17
C LEU A 174 20.03 -3.67 -25.25
N VAL A 175 19.87 -4.92 -25.71
CA VAL A 175 20.18 -6.12 -24.92
C VAL A 175 21.68 -6.35 -24.74
N ARG A 176 22.49 -5.90 -25.70
CA ARG A 176 23.91 -6.25 -25.73
C ARG A 176 24.84 -5.33 -24.93
N GLU A 177 24.31 -4.29 -24.26
CA GLU A 177 25.10 -3.29 -23.50
C GLU A 177 26.48 -3.02 -24.13
N LEU A 178 26.48 -2.59 -25.40
CA LEU A 178 27.74 -2.29 -26.08
C LEU A 178 28.25 -0.95 -25.57
N ASP A 179 29.53 -0.91 -25.18
CA ASP A 179 30.26 0.33 -24.98
C ASP A 179 30.04 1.25 -26.18
N ASN A 180 29.89 2.55 -25.89
CA ASN A 180 29.13 3.58 -26.63
C ASN A 180 29.37 3.78 -28.15
N GLU A 181 30.14 2.96 -28.86
CA GLU A 181 30.55 3.24 -30.25
C GLU A 181 30.21 2.15 -31.29
N ASP A 182 29.84 0.92 -30.91
CA ASP A 182 29.60 -0.15 -31.89
C ASP A 182 28.13 -0.59 -31.99
N TYR A 183 27.38 0.00 -32.93
CA TYR A 183 26.02 -0.47 -33.24
C TYR A 183 26.05 -1.74 -34.10
N ILE A 184 25.29 -2.76 -33.68
CA ILE A 184 25.07 -3.99 -34.46
C ILE A 184 23.95 -3.77 -35.46
N TYR A 185 24.24 -4.04 -36.72
CA TYR A 185 23.27 -4.01 -37.81
C TYR A 185 23.01 -5.42 -38.32
N PHE A 186 21.89 -6.01 -37.93
CA PHE A 186 21.44 -7.32 -38.36
C PHE A 186 20.37 -7.20 -39.45
N ARG A 187 20.69 -7.64 -40.68
CA ARG A 187 19.77 -7.75 -41.83
C ARG A 187 18.88 -6.51 -42.04
N ILE A 188 19.47 -5.33 -41.87
CA ILE A 188 18.78 -4.05 -41.98
C ILE A 188 19.24 -3.27 -43.21
N ASP A 189 18.28 -2.68 -43.91
CA ASP A 189 18.56 -1.90 -45.10
C ASP A 189 19.35 -0.62 -44.76
N ASN A 190 20.28 -0.23 -45.63
CA ASN A 190 21.20 0.89 -45.40
C ASN A 190 20.47 2.22 -45.09
N HIS A 191 19.30 2.44 -45.68
CA HIS A 191 18.51 3.65 -45.48
C HIS A 191 17.83 3.71 -44.09
N ILE A 192 17.73 2.58 -43.39
CA ILE A 192 17.12 2.46 -42.06
C ILE A 192 18.19 2.56 -40.96
N LYS A 193 19.44 2.17 -41.24
CA LYS A 193 20.56 2.19 -40.27
C LYS A 193 20.67 3.48 -39.44
N PRO A 194 20.57 4.70 -40.00
CA PRO A 194 20.68 5.93 -39.21
C PRO A 194 19.62 6.05 -38.11
N TYR A 195 18.44 5.44 -38.31
CA TYR A 195 17.35 5.48 -37.35
C TYR A 195 17.60 4.60 -36.13
N VAL A 196 18.46 3.57 -36.22
CA VAL A 196 18.80 2.70 -35.09
C VAL A 196 19.43 3.52 -33.97
N GLN A 197 20.48 4.28 -34.29
CA GLN A 197 21.15 5.16 -33.34
C GLN A 197 20.19 6.22 -32.78
N ILE A 198 19.40 6.88 -33.63
CA ILE A 198 18.45 7.93 -33.20
C ILE A 198 17.42 7.37 -32.21
N VAL A 199 16.86 6.20 -32.51
CA VAL A 199 15.85 5.57 -31.64
C VAL A 199 16.48 5.11 -30.33
N ILE A 200 17.68 4.55 -30.35
CA ILE A 200 18.39 4.12 -29.13
C ILE A 200 18.72 5.31 -28.24
N GLU A 201 19.24 6.40 -28.80
CA GLU A 201 19.57 7.60 -28.03
C GLU A 201 18.31 8.28 -27.48
N GLN A 202 17.23 8.31 -28.25
CA GLN A 202 15.94 8.81 -27.76
C GLN A 202 15.36 7.89 -26.67
N PHE A 203 15.47 6.57 -26.83
CA PHE A 203 15.08 5.60 -25.80
C PHE A 203 15.90 5.81 -24.53
N LYS A 204 17.24 5.89 -24.61
CA LYS A 204 18.12 6.15 -23.45
C LYS A 204 17.76 7.46 -22.76
N LYS A 205 17.43 8.51 -23.52
CA LYS A 205 16.97 9.79 -22.97
C LYS A 205 15.61 9.66 -22.28
N ASP A 206 14.64 9.01 -22.91
CA ASP A 206 13.31 8.79 -22.34
C ASP A 206 13.40 7.88 -21.09
N PHE A 207 14.31 6.90 -21.10
CA PHE A 207 14.61 5.99 -20.01
C PHE A 207 15.28 6.68 -18.83
N ARG A 208 16.30 7.52 -19.06
CA ARG A 208 16.94 8.35 -18.02
C ARG A 208 16.03 9.39 -17.40
N ASN A 209 14.97 9.80 -18.10
CA ASN A 209 13.96 10.73 -17.61
C ASN A 209 12.68 10.00 -17.17
N SER A 210 12.70 8.67 -17.08
CA SER A 210 11.60 7.90 -16.52
C SER A 210 11.84 7.69 -15.02
N GLY A 211 10.77 7.59 -14.23
CA GLY A 211 10.87 7.32 -12.78
C GLY A 211 11.60 6.01 -12.42
N PHE A 212 11.98 5.20 -13.43
CA PHE A 212 12.82 4.02 -13.28
C PHE A 212 14.29 4.34 -12.97
N THR A 213 14.87 5.40 -13.56
CA THR A 213 16.26 5.79 -13.25
C THR A 213 16.38 6.62 -11.99
N GLU A 214 15.31 7.29 -11.56
CA GLU A 214 15.22 7.89 -10.22
C GLU A 214 15.23 6.77 -9.16
N SER A 215 14.46 5.68 -9.34
CA SER A 215 14.43 4.58 -8.36
C SER A 215 15.67 3.67 -8.34
N ILE A 216 16.46 3.58 -9.42
CA ILE A 216 17.65 2.71 -9.47
C ILE A 216 18.92 3.41 -9.01
N ALA A 217 19.06 4.72 -9.26
CA ALA A 217 20.20 5.48 -8.76
C ALA A 217 20.26 5.43 -7.22
N ASP A 218 19.09 5.52 -6.56
CA ASP A 218 19.00 5.48 -5.11
C ASP A 218 19.26 4.08 -4.50
N ASN A 219 19.09 3.00 -5.26
CA ASN A 219 19.33 1.64 -4.76
C ASN A 219 20.79 1.16 -4.94
N VAL A 220 21.56 1.72 -5.88
CA VAL A 220 22.93 1.24 -6.17
C VAL A 220 23.95 1.85 -5.21
N ASP A 221 23.75 3.09 -4.74
CA ASP A 221 24.66 3.72 -3.76
C ASP A 221 24.53 3.06 -2.37
N ASP A 222 23.33 2.67 -1.95
CA ASP A 222 23.09 2.00 -0.67
C ASP A 222 23.64 0.55 -0.63
N ASP A 223 23.55 -0.19 -1.75
CA ASP A 223 24.10 -1.56 -1.83
C ASP A 223 25.64 -1.58 -1.81
N LEU A 224 26.30 -0.55 -2.37
CA LEU A 224 27.75 -0.41 -2.36
C LEU A 224 28.30 0.00 -0.99
N GLU A 225 27.65 0.93 -0.29
CA GLU A 225 28.04 1.30 1.09
C GLU A 225 27.81 0.15 2.09
N MET A 226 26.73 -0.63 1.95
CA MET A 226 26.51 -1.84 2.76
C MET A 226 27.56 -2.93 2.53
N LEU A 227 28.00 -3.14 1.29
CA LEU A 227 29.06 -4.11 0.97
C LEU A 227 30.40 -3.71 1.60
N ILE A 228 30.77 -2.44 1.51
CA ILE A 228 32.02 -1.90 2.08
C ILE A 228 32.00 -1.95 3.62
N THR A 229 30.88 -1.60 4.25
CA THR A 229 30.75 -1.62 5.72
C THR A 229 30.67 -3.03 6.30
N SER A 230 30.09 -4.00 5.57
CA SER A 230 30.06 -5.40 6.01
C SER A 230 31.46 -6.05 6.02
N ASP A 231 32.30 -5.74 5.02
CA ASP A 231 33.67 -6.26 4.95
C ASP A 231 34.59 -5.64 6.01
N GLU A 232 34.41 -4.35 6.34
CA GLU A 232 35.16 -3.72 7.43
C GLU A 232 34.80 -4.28 8.81
N ALA A 233 33.53 -4.60 9.04
CA ALA A 233 33.06 -5.23 10.28
C ALA A 233 33.58 -6.66 10.41
N LEU A 234 33.53 -7.45 9.33
CA LEU A 234 34.06 -8.82 9.29
C LEU A 234 35.58 -8.86 9.51
N MET A 235 36.32 -7.93 8.90
CA MET A 235 37.77 -7.79 9.08
C MET A 235 38.17 -7.34 10.49
N LYS A 236 37.30 -6.61 11.20
CA LYS A 236 37.50 -6.26 12.61
C LYS A 236 37.27 -7.43 13.55
N GLU A 237 36.33 -8.32 13.25
CA GLU A 237 36.10 -9.54 14.04
C GLU A 237 37.19 -10.59 13.81
N LEU A 238 37.64 -10.78 12.57
CA LEU A 238 38.73 -11.70 12.24
C LEU A 238 40.10 -11.29 12.82
N LYS A 239 40.28 -10.01 13.14
CA LYS A 239 41.48 -9.51 13.86
C LYS A 239 41.36 -9.60 15.39
N LYS A 240 40.19 -9.97 15.91
CA LYS A 240 39.91 -10.12 17.35
C LYS A 240 39.79 -11.58 17.81
N GLY A 241 39.75 -12.54 16.87
CA GLY A 241 39.98 -13.96 17.12
C GLY A 241 41.42 -14.35 16.88
#